data_AF-A0A7V9N7C9-F1
#
_entry.id   AF-A0A7V9N7C9-F1
#
_cell.length_a   1.000
_cell.length_b   1.000
_cell.length_c   1.000
_cell.angle_alpha   90.00
_cell.angle_beta   90.00
_cell.angle_gamma   90.00
#
_symmetry.space_group_name_H-M   'P 1'
#
loop_
_entity.id
_entity.type
_entity.pdbx_description
1 polymer ?
#
loop_
_entity_poly.entity_id
_entity_poly.type
_entity_poly.pdbx_seq_one_letter_code
_entity_poly.pdbx_strand_id
1 'polypeptide(L)'
;MIAQREKQALKLAGSKRQQELAGKVLGLLQARGMFMAANSPIRVSLSALTDFLERQGDKSSAAFLQSAAEANPDVFAIEIVDDEPFIVTTRDGVAPSQVREIEKHSFAARFFTPLPKTEGSAVARSRPRPRDPVVDALVGMELTGNVEEAATDVAAAVEPDVEEAPTILARIITTQVIKPTDVTQVDDLNLAVALRNRLGADPRVANFGEQWLMEERVPRFSRGDLRRLRDYMQEKEQPLTDDDLTQDVLGVRPGAPDFELVRFGIDYRLSNEHREFEFVGTGSQRFWSTSGLPQIGTTRRKLNEIGTDFRFLLDEEPELPAHRTRESVDHTLTFYEFIHGLLPYDAEMQALLLGPVVPGQKSAVLTFECPQSFTTYLVELRFPTPNRGGFILGLDDFYTENLVPGAVISIQRTENDGHYRVEYVPEAPQSNQLLELDERRALRYVFRPTTFACGVDNVQLLSEERFAGLANEKPLDEKIRRRPETVVAATFERIGDARDANFSAEFQTLLAGVNVERPMSATLLRSILEQDDTGAFSRDPDVADSYTYVPGRAP
;
A
#
# COMPACT_ATOMS: atom_id res chain seq x y z
N MET A 1 -19.89 18.07 0.47
CA MET A 1 -19.27 19.38 0.76
C MET A 1 -17.87 19.10 1.25
N ILE A 2 -16.89 19.11 0.33
CA ILE A 2 -15.48 18.95 0.70
C ILE A 2 -14.99 20.37 0.95
N ALA A 3 -14.51 20.63 2.16
CA ALA A 3 -13.89 21.90 2.49
C ALA A 3 -12.75 22.14 1.50
N GLN A 4 -12.85 23.24 0.74
CA GLN A 4 -11.74 23.77 -0.03
C GLN A 4 -10.52 23.80 0.89
N ARG A 5 -9.47 23.07 0.53
CA ARG A 5 -8.13 23.47 0.92
C ARG A 5 -7.87 24.73 0.11
N GLU A 6 -8.32 25.87 0.62
CA GLU A 6 -7.90 27.17 0.11
C GLU A 6 -6.38 27.08 -0.05
N LYS A 7 -5.88 27.26 -1.29
CA LYS A 7 -4.47 27.60 -1.47
C LYS A 7 -4.26 28.81 -0.56
N GLN A 8 -3.63 28.60 0.59
CA GLN A 8 -3.31 29.69 1.50
C GLN A 8 -2.59 30.72 0.64
N ALA A 9 -3.23 31.87 0.44
CA ALA A 9 -2.59 32.97 -0.25
C ALA A 9 -1.37 33.33 0.62
N LEU A 10 -0.19 32.93 0.18
CA LEU A 10 1.07 33.25 0.84
C LEU A 10 1.07 34.76 1.07
N LYS A 11 1.11 35.17 2.34
CA LYS A 11 1.07 36.58 2.72
C LYS A 11 2.41 37.21 2.38
N LEU A 12 2.49 37.82 1.20
CA LEU A 12 3.68 38.57 0.80
C LEU A 12 3.78 39.86 1.62
N ALA A 13 4.94 40.11 2.22
CA ALA A 13 5.27 41.30 2.98
C ALA A 13 6.03 42.34 2.13
N GLY A 14 6.09 43.58 2.63
CA GLY A 14 6.71 44.73 1.96
C GLY A 14 5.72 45.75 1.41
N SER A 15 6.23 46.73 0.66
CA SER A 15 5.40 47.72 -0.05
C SER A 15 4.55 47.05 -1.13
N LYS A 16 3.44 47.68 -1.55
CA LYS A 16 2.55 47.16 -2.59
C LYS A 16 3.30 46.77 -3.88
N ARG A 17 4.29 47.58 -4.26
CA ARG A 17 5.15 47.32 -5.42
C ARG A 17 6.11 46.14 -5.21
N GLN A 18 6.61 45.93 -3.99
CA GLN A 18 7.43 44.75 -3.64
C GLN A 18 6.58 43.48 -3.61
N GLN A 19 5.33 43.54 -3.13
CA GLN A 19 4.41 42.40 -3.13
C GLN A 19 4.06 41.97 -4.56
N GLU A 20 3.75 42.92 -5.45
CA GLU A 20 3.48 42.63 -6.86
C GLU A 20 4.70 42.00 -7.56
N LEU A 21 5.91 42.51 -7.27
CA LEU A 21 7.15 41.98 -7.82
C LEU A 21 7.47 40.57 -7.27
N ALA A 22 7.34 40.37 -5.96
CA ALA A 22 7.52 39.09 -5.30
C ALA A 22 6.55 38.03 -5.85
N GLY A 23 5.28 38.40 -6.08
CA GLY A 23 4.30 37.50 -6.70
C GLY A 23 4.67 37.07 -8.12
N LYS A 24 5.16 38.00 -8.95
CA LYS A 24 5.64 37.69 -10.31
C LYS A 24 6.87 36.77 -10.28
N VAL A 25 7.84 37.06 -9.41
CA VAL A 25 9.07 36.25 -9.27
C VAL A 25 8.73 34.86 -8.75
N LEU A 26 7.84 34.75 -7.75
CA LEU A 26 7.37 33.47 -7.22
C LEU A 26 6.71 32.62 -8.31
N GLY A 27 5.78 33.21 -9.08
CA GLY A 27 5.11 32.50 -10.17
C GLY A 27 6.09 32.03 -11.26
N LEU A 28 7.10 32.82 -11.58
CA LEU A 28 8.16 32.45 -12.52
C LEU A 28 9.01 31.29 -12.00
N LEU A 29 9.40 31.32 -10.72
CA LEU A 29 10.19 30.26 -10.11
C LEU A 29 9.39 28.95 -10.00
N GLN A 30 8.12 29.03 -9.61
CA GLN A 30 7.22 27.86 -9.57
C GLN A 30 6.99 27.27 -10.97
N ALA A 31 6.85 28.12 -12.00
CA ALA A 31 6.75 27.65 -13.38
C ALA A 31 8.04 26.96 -13.85
N ARG A 32 9.22 27.49 -13.49
CA ARG A 32 10.51 26.87 -13.78
C ARG A 32 10.71 25.54 -13.06
N GLY A 33 10.19 25.42 -11.83
CA GLY A 33 10.28 24.23 -11.00
C GLY A 33 9.11 23.27 -11.10
N MET A 34 8.23 23.40 -12.11
CA MET A 34 6.99 22.61 -12.21
C MET A 34 7.24 21.09 -12.20
N PHE A 35 8.37 20.65 -12.74
CA PHE A 35 8.80 19.24 -12.80
C PHE A 35 9.81 18.85 -11.71
N MET A 36 10.11 19.73 -10.75
CA MET A 36 11.00 19.44 -9.62
C MET A 36 10.21 18.88 -8.43
N ALA A 37 10.90 18.15 -7.54
CA ALA A 37 10.30 17.69 -6.28
C ALA A 37 9.84 18.89 -5.43
N ALA A 38 8.79 18.71 -4.61
CA ALA A 38 8.15 19.78 -3.85
C ALA A 38 9.13 20.63 -3.02
N ASN A 39 10.11 19.97 -2.38
CA ASN A 39 11.12 20.58 -1.52
C ASN A 39 12.46 20.85 -2.22
N SER A 40 12.56 20.62 -3.54
CA SER A 40 13.80 20.85 -4.26
C SER A 40 14.08 22.36 -4.42
N PRO A 41 15.28 22.85 -4.08
CA PRO A 41 15.62 24.27 -4.22
C PRO A 41 15.73 24.68 -5.68
N ILE A 42 14.88 25.61 -6.10
CA ILE A 42 14.87 26.23 -7.43
C ILE A 42 15.72 27.48 -7.37
N ARG A 43 16.88 27.49 -8.06
CA ARG A 43 17.85 28.59 -8.04
C ARG A 43 17.81 29.40 -9.32
N VAL A 44 17.71 30.73 -9.21
CA VAL A 44 17.86 31.65 -10.34
C VAL A 44 18.69 32.86 -9.92
N SER A 45 19.67 33.24 -10.74
CA SER A 45 20.51 34.40 -10.47
C SER A 45 19.70 35.70 -10.55
N LEU A 46 20.04 36.67 -9.70
CA LEU A 46 19.40 37.98 -9.71
C LEU A 46 19.58 38.71 -11.05
N SER A 47 20.74 38.56 -11.69
CA SER A 47 21.06 39.11 -13.01
C SER A 47 20.11 38.58 -14.09
N ALA A 48 19.86 37.27 -14.12
CA ALA A 48 18.94 36.67 -15.08
C ALA A 48 17.47 37.08 -14.84
N LEU A 49 17.08 37.27 -13.58
CA LEU A 49 15.74 37.77 -13.23
C LEU A 49 15.54 39.22 -13.66
N THR A 50 16.52 40.10 -13.45
CA THR A 50 16.47 41.48 -13.96
C THR A 50 16.34 41.52 -15.47
N ASP A 51 17.18 40.77 -16.19
CA ASP A 51 17.15 40.74 -17.65
C ASP A 51 15.80 40.24 -18.20
N PHE A 52 15.21 39.24 -17.54
CA PHE A 52 13.90 38.72 -17.91
C PHE A 52 12.78 39.75 -17.67
N LEU A 53 12.79 40.41 -16.52
CA LEU A 53 11.79 41.41 -16.16
C LEU A 53 11.87 42.66 -17.04
N GLU A 54 13.09 43.09 -17.40
CA GLU A 54 13.30 44.20 -18.34
C GLU A 54 12.72 43.89 -19.72
N ARG A 55 12.86 42.65 -20.21
CA ARG A 55 12.26 42.20 -21.47
C ARG A 55 10.73 42.16 -21.42
N GLN A 56 10.14 41.99 -20.24
CA GLN A 56 8.69 42.08 -20.02
C GLN A 56 8.20 43.51 -19.74
N GLY A 57 9.08 44.52 -19.81
CA GLY A 57 8.74 45.92 -19.63
C GLY A 57 8.76 46.40 -18.17
N ASP A 58 9.21 45.57 -17.22
CA ASP A 58 9.33 45.91 -15.80
C ASP A 58 10.78 46.33 -15.48
N LYS A 59 11.02 47.64 -15.40
CA LYS A 59 12.35 48.22 -15.11
C LYS A 59 12.66 48.20 -13.62
N SER A 60 12.72 47.00 -13.04
CA SER A 60 13.07 46.79 -11.64
C SER A 60 14.58 46.51 -11.53
N SER A 61 15.30 47.25 -10.69
CA SER A 61 16.74 47.04 -10.49
C SER A 61 17.03 45.79 -9.64
N ALA A 62 18.21 45.19 -9.79
CA ALA A 62 18.63 44.01 -9.01
C ALA A 62 18.56 44.27 -7.50
N ALA A 63 18.94 45.47 -7.05
CA ALA A 63 18.83 45.89 -5.65
C ALA A 63 17.38 45.92 -5.14
N PHE A 64 16.42 46.25 -6.02
CA PHE A 64 15.01 46.27 -5.65
C PHE A 64 14.41 44.86 -5.58
N LEU A 65 14.84 43.95 -6.47
CA LEU A 65 14.49 42.51 -6.38
C LEU A 65 15.05 41.88 -5.11
N GLN A 66 16.30 42.19 -4.77
CA GLN A 66 16.92 41.73 -3.54
C GLN A 66 16.15 42.23 -2.31
N SER A 67 15.82 43.52 -2.26
CA SER A 67 15.01 44.09 -1.18
C SER A 67 13.60 43.46 -1.09
N ALA A 68 13.00 43.09 -2.22
CA ALA A 68 11.70 42.41 -2.24
C ALA A 68 11.79 40.95 -1.73
N ALA A 69 12.88 40.25 -2.04
CA ALA A 69 13.16 38.91 -1.52
C ALA A 69 13.47 38.93 -0.01
N GLU A 70 14.29 39.88 0.45
CA GLU A 70 14.61 40.09 1.87
C GLU A 70 13.39 40.44 2.72
N ALA A 71 12.39 41.13 2.14
CA ALA A 71 11.13 41.40 2.80
C ALA A 71 10.25 40.14 3.00
N ASN A 72 10.59 39.02 2.34
CA ASN A 72 9.80 37.78 2.30
C ASN A 72 10.66 36.54 2.62
N PRO A 73 11.27 36.45 3.83
CA PRO A 73 12.21 35.39 4.18
C PRO A 73 11.56 34.00 4.25
N ASP A 74 10.25 33.92 4.47
CA ASP A 74 9.50 32.66 4.50
C ASP A 74 9.29 32.06 3.10
N VAL A 75 9.43 32.88 2.05
CA VAL A 75 9.19 32.52 0.64
C VAL A 75 10.49 32.41 -0.13
N PHE A 76 11.45 33.30 0.11
CA PHE A 76 12.71 33.35 -0.62
C PHE A 76 13.91 33.25 0.31
N ALA A 77 14.89 32.46 -0.08
CA ALA A 77 16.25 32.51 0.45
C ALA A 77 17.18 33.16 -0.58
N ILE A 78 18.18 33.90 -0.11
CA ILE A 78 19.24 34.45 -0.96
C ILE A 78 20.51 33.64 -0.70
N GLU A 79 20.99 32.94 -1.71
CA GLU A 79 22.23 32.18 -1.67
C GLU A 79 23.29 32.91 -2.51
N ILE A 80 24.50 33.08 -1.99
CA ILE A 80 25.65 33.59 -2.76
C ILE A 80 26.42 32.37 -3.26
N VAL A 81 26.48 32.21 -4.58
CA VAL A 81 27.23 31.12 -5.23
C VAL A 81 28.19 31.77 -6.22
N ASP A 82 29.49 31.51 -6.08
CA ASP A 82 30.54 32.06 -6.94
C ASP A 82 30.50 33.60 -7.10
N ASP A 83 30.33 34.32 -5.97
CA ASP A 83 30.19 35.78 -5.88
C ASP A 83 28.94 36.38 -6.61
N GLU A 84 28.02 35.53 -7.08
CA GLU A 84 26.73 35.95 -7.63
C GLU A 84 25.56 35.62 -6.70
N PRO A 85 24.61 36.56 -6.49
CA PRO A 85 23.46 36.32 -5.63
C PRO A 85 22.31 35.64 -6.39
N PHE A 86 21.81 34.54 -5.83
CA PHE A 86 20.70 33.74 -6.33
C PHE A 86 19.47 33.88 -5.42
N ILE A 87 18.30 34.04 -6.03
CA ILE A 87 17.02 33.87 -5.33
C ILE A 87 16.65 32.38 -5.41
N VAL A 88 16.32 31.81 -4.24
CA VAL A 88 15.99 30.40 -4.08
C VAL A 88 14.64 30.25 -3.40
N THR A 89 13.79 29.41 -3.98
CA THR A 89 12.48 29.02 -3.43
C THR A 89 12.23 27.55 -3.76
N THR A 90 11.26 26.93 -3.11
CA THR A 90 10.74 25.61 -3.48
C THR A 90 9.50 25.72 -4.37
N ARG A 91 9.03 24.59 -4.91
CA ARG A 91 7.81 24.53 -5.73
C ARG A 91 6.56 24.96 -4.96
N ASP A 92 6.55 24.70 -3.65
CA ASP A 92 5.45 25.08 -2.76
C ASP A 92 5.50 26.55 -2.34
N GLY A 93 6.52 27.29 -2.80
CA GLY A 93 6.66 28.73 -2.53
C GLY A 93 7.14 29.04 -1.12
N VAL A 94 7.98 28.16 -0.57
CA VAL A 94 8.60 28.32 0.75
C VAL A 94 10.11 28.40 0.56
N ALA A 95 10.79 29.18 1.40
CA ALA A 95 12.25 29.21 1.42
C ALA A 95 12.80 27.81 1.77
N PRO A 96 13.83 27.29 1.08
CA PRO A 96 14.38 25.97 1.39
C PRO A 96 14.94 25.95 2.81
N SER A 97 14.45 25.06 3.67
CA SER A 97 15.06 24.82 4.97
C SER A 97 16.38 24.07 4.77
N GLN A 98 17.49 24.57 5.32
CA GLN A 98 18.72 23.78 5.42
C GLN A 98 18.39 22.50 6.19
N VAL A 99 18.53 21.35 5.53
CA VAL A 99 18.40 20.04 6.17
C VAL A 99 19.47 20.00 7.26
N ARG A 100 19.04 20.11 8.52
CA ARG A 100 19.93 19.97 9.66
C ARG A 100 20.31 18.49 9.70
N GLU A 101 21.49 18.15 9.19
CA GLU A 101 22.03 16.81 9.29
C GLU A 101 22.02 16.40 10.76
N ILE A 102 21.32 15.30 11.07
CA ILE A 102 21.27 14.75 12.42
C ILE A 102 22.66 14.13 12.67
N GLU A 103 23.58 14.94 13.21
CA GLU A 103 25.01 14.60 13.38
C GLU A 103 25.28 13.39 14.29
N LYS A 104 24.27 12.86 15.00
CA LYS A 104 24.52 11.79 15.96
C LYS A 104 24.53 10.39 15.35
N HIS A 105 23.71 10.07 14.34
CA HIS A 105 23.72 8.74 13.70
C HIS A 105 23.11 8.78 12.28
N SER A 106 23.85 9.23 11.26
CA SER A 106 23.42 9.11 9.86
C SER A 106 24.09 7.91 9.16
N PHE A 107 23.39 7.31 8.20
CA PHE A 107 23.89 6.20 7.38
C PHE A 107 25.17 6.58 6.61
N ALA A 108 25.23 7.81 6.08
CA ALA A 108 26.39 8.33 5.38
C ALA A 108 27.64 8.33 6.27
N ALA A 109 27.52 8.72 7.55
CA ALA A 109 28.64 8.71 8.49
C ALA A 109 29.16 7.28 8.77
N ARG A 110 28.29 6.27 8.84
CA ARG A 110 28.70 4.87 9.04
C ARG A 110 29.29 4.22 7.78
N PHE A 111 28.91 4.70 6.60
CA PHE A 111 29.45 4.24 5.32
C PHE A 111 30.89 4.71 5.12
N PHE A 112 31.21 5.96 5.47
CA PHE A 112 32.55 6.54 5.30
C PHE A 112 33.50 6.29 6.49
N THR A 113 32.98 5.93 7.65
CA THR A 113 33.77 5.52 8.83
C THR A 113 33.25 4.17 9.37
N PRO A 114 33.55 3.05 8.69
CA PRO A 114 33.21 1.74 9.21
C PRO A 114 33.97 1.49 10.53
N LEU A 115 33.27 0.97 11.54
CA LEU A 115 33.89 0.56 12.80
C LEU A 115 34.97 -0.52 12.54
N PRO A 116 36.06 -0.54 13.31
CA PRO A 116 37.11 -1.53 13.15
C PRO A 116 36.53 -2.94 13.32
N LYS A 117 36.86 -3.80 12.37
CA LYS A 117 36.40 -5.19 12.30
C LYS A 117 36.82 -5.92 13.57
N THR A 118 35.88 -6.35 14.40
CA THR A 118 36.17 -7.17 15.58
C THR A 118 36.86 -8.46 15.16
N GLU A 119 38.02 -8.75 15.76
CA GLU A 119 38.80 -9.97 15.51
C GLU A 119 37.95 -11.20 15.87
N GLY A 120 37.52 -11.93 14.85
CA GLY A 120 36.72 -13.15 15.01
C GLY A 120 37.54 -14.32 15.53
N SER A 121 36.92 -15.11 16.40
CA SER A 121 37.47 -16.38 16.91
C SER A 121 37.76 -17.37 15.76
N ALA A 122 38.97 -17.93 15.78
CA ALA A 122 39.53 -18.81 14.75
C ALA A 122 38.98 -20.25 14.79
N VAL A 123 37.65 -20.42 14.65
CA VAL A 123 37.06 -21.74 14.41
C VAL A 123 36.38 -21.73 13.05
N ALA A 124 37.12 -22.15 12.03
CA ALA A 124 36.62 -22.40 10.69
C ALA A 124 35.60 -23.55 10.73
N ARG A 125 34.30 -23.22 10.70
CA ARG A 125 33.25 -24.22 10.42
C ARG A 125 33.36 -24.65 8.96
N SER A 126 33.43 -25.96 8.72
CA SER A 126 33.41 -26.54 7.38
C SER A 126 32.04 -26.34 6.72
N ARG A 127 32.04 -25.83 5.49
CA ARG A 127 30.85 -25.64 4.67
C ARG A 127 30.27 -27.00 4.26
N PRO A 128 28.98 -27.28 4.43
CA PRO A 128 28.36 -28.49 3.88
C PRO A 128 28.42 -28.46 2.36
N ARG A 129 28.81 -29.56 1.73
CA ARG A 129 28.78 -29.68 0.26
C ARG A 129 27.31 -29.81 -0.21
N PRO A 130 26.92 -29.12 -1.30
CA PRO A 130 25.60 -29.32 -1.90
C PRO A 130 25.48 -30.77 -2.42
N ARG A 131 24.32 -31.39 -2.17
CA ARG A 131 23.94 -32.68 -2.76
C ARG A 131 23.48 -32.44 -4.20
N ASP A 132 23.97 -33.26 -5.12
CA ASP A 132 23.57 -33.23 -6.52
C ASP A 132 22.08 -33.60 -6.66
N PRO A 133 21.35 -32.98 -7.61
CA PRO A 133 19.95 -33.28 -7.87
C PRO A 133 19.80 -34.68 -8.49
N VAL A 134 18.91 -35.48 -7.90
CA VAL A 134 18.43 -36.74 -8.48
C VAL A 134 17.50 -36.38 -9.64
N VAL A 135 17.98 -36.53 -10.87
CA VAL A 135 17.17 -36.49 -12.09
C VAL A 135 16.48 -37.85 -12.19
N ASP A 136 15.18 -37.90 -11.93
CA ASP A 136 14.38 -39.11 -12.16
C ASP A 136 13.76 -39.09 -13.55
N ALA A 137 13.79 -40.28 -14.14
CA ALA A 137 13.61 -40.57 -15.55
C ALA A 137 12.13 -40.60 -15.96
N LEU A 138 11.80 -39.97 -17.09
CA LEU A 138 10.66 -40.35 -17.95
C LEU A 138 10.87 -39.72 -19.34
N VAL A 139 11.88 -40.22 -20.04
CA VAL A 139 12.02 -40.09 -21.50
C VAL A 139 11.76 -41.47 -22.07
N GLY A 140 10.68 -41.63 -22.82
CA GLY A 140 10.38 -42.89 -23.49
C GLY A 140 8.96 -43.00 -23.99
N MET A 141 8.59 -42.21 -25.01
CA MET A 141 7.60 -42.69 -25.97
C MET A 141 7.89 -42.09 -27.34
N GLU A 142 8.27 -43.01 -28.24
CA GLU A 142 8.51 -42.82 -29.65
C GLU A 142 7.24 -42.36 -30.38
N LEU A 143 7.38 -41.39 -31.28
CA LEU A 143 6.50 -41.24 -32.43
C LEU A 143 7.38 -41.11 -33.67
N THR A 144 7.56 -42.24 -34.34
CA THR A 144 8.02 -42.35 -35.72
C THR A 144 6.83 -42.01 -36.64
N GLY A 145 7.07 -41.16 -37.63
CA GLY A 145 6.06 -40.78 -38.62
C GLY A 145 6.64 -39.77 -39.60
N ASN A 146 7.29 -40.29 -40.64
CA ASN A 146 7.93 -39.56 -41.72
C ASN A 146 6.95 -39.39 -42.90
N VAL A 147 7.25 -38.42 -43.79
CA VAL A 147 6.69 -38.24 -45.16
C VAL A 147 5.30 -37.54 -45.15
N GLU A 148 4.98 -36.50 -45.93
CA GLU A 148 5.29 -36.22 -47.33
C GLU A 148 5.10 -34.73 -47.67
N GLU A 149 6.04 -34.22 -48.47
CA GLU A 149 6.01 -32.93 -49.15
C GLU A 149 5.04 -33.00 -50.33
N ALA A 150 4.04 -32.11 -50.38
CA ALA A 150 3.18 -31.94 -51.54
C ALA A 150 3.15 -30.45 -51.93
N ALA A 151 3.90 -30.13 -52.98
CA ALA A 151 3.75 -28.91 -53.75
C ALA A 151 2.40 -28.90 -54.48
N THR A 152 1.74 -27.75 -54.55
CA THR A 152 0.80 -27.44 -55.63
C THR A 152 0.71 -25.95 -55.87
N ASP A 153 1.33 -25.57 -56.98
CA ASP A 153 0.90 -24.64 -58.02
C ASP A 153 0.23 -23.30 -57.70
N VAL A 154 0.98 -22.30 -58.14
CA VAL A 154 0.59 -20.95 -58.53
C VAL A 154 -0.43 -21.02 -59.68
N ALA A 155 -1.61 -20.43 -59.48
CA ALA A 155 -2.54 -20.12 -60.55
C ALA A 155 -3.05 -18.69 -60.45
N ALA A 156 -2.60 -17.90 -61.43
CA ALA A 156 -3.28 -16.83 -62.15
C ALA A 156 -4.27 -15.91 -61.43
N ALA A 157 -3.86 -14.63 -61.45
CA ALA A 157 -4.67 -13.43 -61.50
C ALA A 157 -6.06 -13.60 -62.15
N VAL A 158 -7.08 -13.19 -61.39
CA VAL A 158 -8.35 -12.73 -61.92
C VAL A 158 -8.58 -11.35 -61.31
N GLU A 159 -8.56 -10.34 -62.18
CA GLU A 159 -9.04 -8.99 -61.90
C GLU A 159 -10.52 -9.06 -61.47
N PRO A 160 -10.91 -8.48 -60.33
CA PRO A 160 -12.30 -8.10 -60.13
C PRO A 160 -12.54 -6.72 -60.77
N ASP A 161 -13.51 -6.71 -61.68
CA ASP A 161 -14.16 -5.53 -62.24
C ASP A 161 -14.40 -4.45 -61.19
N VAL A 162 -14.09 -3.22 -61.58
CA VAL A 162 -14.44 -2.00 -60.86
C VAL A 162 -15.94 -1.78 -61.01
N GLU A 163 -16.74 -2.35 -60.09
CA GLU A 163 -18.09 -1.85 -59.83
C GLU A 163 -17.97 -0.61 -58.93
N GLU A 164 -18.33 0.55 -59.47
CA GLU A 164 -18.50 1.80 -58.74
C GLU A 164 -19.50 1.62 -57.59
N ALA A 165 -18.99 1.38 -56.39
CA ALA A 165 -19.74 1.60 -55.17
C ALA A 165 -20.00 3.12 -55.04
N PRO A 166 -21.24 3.56 -54.78
CA PRO A 166 -21.54 4.97 -54.61
C PRO A 166 -20.71 5.50 -53.44
N THR A 167 -20.02 6.61 -53.71
CA THR A 167 -19.31 7.43 -52.72
C THR A 167 -20.21 7.62 -51.51
N ILE A 168 -19.89 6.92 -50.42
CA ILE A 168 -20.46 7.22 -49.11
C ILE A 168 -19.89 8.58 -48.75
N LEU A 169 -20.69 9.61 -49.02
CA LEU A 169 -20.46 10.96 -48.53
C LEU A 169 -20.10 10.86 -47.06
N ALA A 170 -18.89 11.31 -46.72
CA ALA A 170 -18.48 11.53 -45.35
C ALA A 170 -19.64 12.27 -44.65
N ARG A 171 -20.33 11.58 -43.73
CA ARG A 171 -21.25 12.25 -42.82
C ARG A 171 -20.37 13.16 -41.98
N ILE A 172 -20.26 14.41 -42.42
CA ILE A 172 -19.72 15.49 -41.62
C ILE A 172 -20.63 15.53 -40.39
N ILE A 173 -20.13 14.99 -39.28
CA ILE A 173 -20.73 15.21 -37.97
C ILE A 173 -20.63 16.72 -37.79
N THR A 174 -21.72 17.42 -38.09
CA THR A 174 -21.88 18.83 -37.81
C THR A 174 -22.05 18.88 -36.30
N THR A 175 -20.93 18.88 -35.57
CA THR A 175 -20.92 19.32 -34.19
C THR A 175 -21.46 20.75 -34.23
N GLN A 176 -22.65 20.95 -33.67
CA GLN A 176 -23.16 22.29 -33.48
C GLN A 176 -22.06 23.07 -32.76
N VAL A 177 -21.73 24.26 -33.27
CA VAL A 177 -20.81 25.17 -32.61
C VAL A 177 -21.51 25.65 -31.34
N ILE A 178 -21.43 24.83 -30.30
CA ILE A 178 -21.84 25.19 -28.95
C ILE A 178 -20.87 26.29 -28.56
N LYS A 179 -21.39 27.47 -28.24
CA LYS A 179 -20.59 28.54 -27.62
C LYS A 179 -19.81 27.91 -26.46
N PRO A 180 -18.46 27.98 -26.44
CA PRO A 180 -17.70 27.40 -25.34
C PRO A 180 -18.21 28.02 -24.04
N THR A 181 -18.61 27.15 -23.11
CA THR A 181 -19.12 27.57 -21.82
C THR A 181 -18.02 28.33 -21.09
N ASP A 182 -18.38 29.51 -20.58
CA ASP A 182 -17.65 30.32 -19.60
C ASP A 182 -17.12 29.51 -18.40
N VAL A 183 -15.94 28.88 -18.44
CA VAL A 183 -15.41 28.09 -17.31
C VAL A 183 -14.30 28.77 -16.51
N THR A 184 -13.93 30.01 -16.82
CA THR A 184 -12.79 30.70 -16.16
C THR A 184 -12.99 30.97 -14.66
N GLN A 185 -14.23 30.88 -14.18
CA GLN A 185 -14.60 31.07 -12.77
C GLN A 185 -14.94 29.75 -12.06
N VAL A 186 -14.84 28.61 -12.75
CA VAL A 186 -15.15 27.29 -12.19
C VAL A 186 -13.86 26.66 -11.72
N ASP A 187 -13.83 26.30 -10.43
CA ASP A 187 -12.73 25.53 -9.83
C ASP A 187 -12.49 24.22 -10.59
N ASP A 188 -11.21 23.88 -10.82
CA ASP A 188 -10.81 22.71 -11.62
C ASP A 188 -11.41 21.40 -11.07
N LEU A 189 -11.55 21.30 -9.75
CA LEU A 189 -12.16 20.13 -9.11
C LEU A 189 -13.66 20.03 -9.43
N ASN A 190 -14.38 21.16 -9.37
CA ASN A 190 -15.79 21.20 -9.74
C ASN A 190 -16.00 20.93 -11.22
N LEU A 191 -15.09 21.41 -12.08
CA LEU A 191 -15.10 21.11 -13.50
C LEU A 191 -14.85 19.62 -13.76
N ALA A 192 -13.86 19.02 -13.11
CA ALA A 192 -13.58 17.59 -13.21
C ALA A 192 -14.78 16.74 -12.77
N VAL A 193 -15.41 17.08 -11.64
CA VAL A 193 -16.63 16.41 -11.16
C VAL A 193 -17.78 16.55 -12.17
N ALA A 194 -17.99 17.75 -12.71
CA ALA A 194 -19.03 17.98 -13.72
C ALA A 194 -18.77 17.18 -15.01
N LEU A 195 -17.51 17.10 -15.46
CA LEU A 195 -17.09 16.30 -16.61
C LEU A 195 -17.30 14.81 -16.36
N ARG A 196 -16.85 14.28 -15.22
CA ARG A 196 -17.07 12.86 -14.85
C ARG A 196 -18.55 12.52 -14.83
N ASN A 197 -19.38 13.36 -14.21
CA ASN A 197 -20.82 13.13 -14.15
C ASN A 197 -21.47 13.18 -15.53
N ARG A 198 -21.04 14.11 -16.40
CA ARG A 198 -21.62 14.26 -17.73
C ARG A 198 -21.20 13.15 -18.68
N LEU A 199 -19.91 12.80 -18.69
CA LEU A 199 -19.36 11.74 -19.53
C LEU A 199 -19.79 10.36 -19.04
N GLY A 200 -19.79 10.12 -17.73
CA GLY A 200 -20.23 8.84 -17.16
C GLY A 200 -21.71 8.54 -17.36
N ALA A 201 -22.53 9.56 -17.64
CA ALA A 201 -23.93 9.39 -18.01
C ALA A 201 -24.16 9.26 -19.52
N ASP A 202 -23.14 9.48 -20.37
CA ASP A 202 -23.26 9.35 -21.82
C ASP A 202 -22.98 7.88 -22.23
N PRO A 203 -23.97 7.14 -22.74
CA PRO A 203 -23.78 5.74 -23.12
C PRO A 203 -22.76 5.54 -24.24
N ARG A 204 -22.40 6.60 -24.98
CA ARG A 204 -21.41 6.53 -26.06
C ARG A 204 -19.98 6.60 -25.55
N VAL A 205 -19.78 6.88 -24.26
CA VAL A 205 -18.47 7.02 -23.65
C VAL A 205 -18.27 5.84 -22.70
N ALA A 206 -17.31 4.99 -23.04
CA ALA A 206 -16.81 3.97 -22.14
C ALA A 206 -15.86 4.60 -21.12
N ASN A 207 -15.99 4.18 -19.86
CA ASN A 207 -15.14 4.66 -18.79
C ASN A 207 -14.66 3.53 -17.89
N PHE A 208 -13.43 3.66 -17.41
CA PHE A 208 -12.88 2.79 -16.38
C PHE A 208 -11.90 3.59 -15.51
N GLY A 209 -12.21 3.72 -14.22
CA GLY A 209 -11.49 4.63 -13.33
C GLY A 209 -11.48 6.06 -13.88
N GLU A 210 -10.28 6.60 -14.12
CA GLU A 210 -10.07 7.94 -14.69
C GLU A 210 -9.86 7.94 -16.21
N GLN A 211 -9.96 6.78 -16.87
CA GLN A 211 -9.78 6.65 -18.32
C GLN A 211 -11.13 6.66 -19.04
N TRP A 212 -11.15 7.33 -20.19
CA TRP A 212 -12.35 7.58 -20.99
C TRP A 212 -12.06 7.32 -22.46
N LEU A 213 -12.96 6.62 -23.15
CA LEU A 213 -12.87 6.38 -24.59
C LEU A 213 -14.26 6.37 -25.20
N MET A 214 -14.39 6.72 -26.48
CA MET A 214 -15.64 6.48 -27.20
C MET A 214 -15.90 4.97 -27.31
N GLU A 215 -17.11 4.52 -26.98
CA GLU A 215 -17.46 3.10 -26.92
C GLU A 215 -17.22 2.40 -28.27
N GLU A 216 -17.46 3.10 -29.38
CA GLU A 216 -17.22 2.58 -30.74
C GLU A 216 -15.75 2.23 -31.01
N ARG A 217 -14.81 2.83 -30.27
CA ARG A 217 -13.37 2.59 -30.38
C ARG A 217 -12.88 1.51 -29.42
N VAL A 218 -13.71 1.09 -28.47
CA VAL A 218 -13.35 0.03 -27.51
C VAL A 218 -13.35 -1.32 -28.23
N PRO A 219 -12.25 -2.09 -28.16
CA PRO A 219 -12.21 -3.44 -28.70
C PRO A 219 -13.40 -4.29 -28.23
N ARG A 220 -13.93 -5.10 -29.15
CA ARG A 220 -14.99 -6.06 -28.84
C ARG A 220 -14.37 -7.40 -28.55
N PHE A 221 -14.75 -8.00 -27.43
CA PHE A 221 -14.35 -9.35 -27.08
C PHE A 221 -15.49 -10.30 -27.35
N SER A 222 -15.16 -11.42 -28.01
CA SER A 222 -16.11 -12.50 -28.17
C SER A 222 -16.32 -13.20 -26.83
N ARG A 223 -17.42 -13.95 -26.71
CA ARG A 223 -17.64 -14.84 -25.56
C ARG A 223 -16.51 -15.87 -25.40
N GLY A 224 -15.86 -16.24 -26.51
CA GLY A 224 -14.69 -17.12 -26.49
C GLY A 224 -13.49 -16.45 -25.82
N ASP A 225 -13.28 -15.16 -26.04
CA ASP A 225 -12.19 -14.40 -25.41
C ASP A 225 -12.40 -14.24 -23.91
N LEU A 226 -13.61 -13.87 -23.49
CA LEU A 226 -13.98 -13.81 -22.07
C LEU A 226 -13.78 -15.16 -21.38
N ARG A 227 -14.18 -16.26 -22.03
CA ARG A 227 -13.93 -17.61 -21.52
C ARG A 227 -12.42 -17.89 -21.39
N ARG A 228 -11.61 -17.55 -22.40
CA ARG A 228 -10.15 -17.74 -22.34
C ARG A 228 -9.51 -16.95 -21.19
N LEU A 229 -9.93 -15.70 -20.98
CA LEU A 229 -9.45 -14.86 -19.88
C LEU A 229 -9.74 -15.51 -18.52
N ARG A 230 -10.98 -15.97 -18.33
CA ARG A 230 -11.40 -16.67 -17.10
C ARG A 230 -10.65 -17.98 -16.89
N ASP A 231 -10.59 -18.82 -17.92
CA ASP A 231 -9.94 -20.13 -17.85
C ASP A 231 -8.43 -19.96 -17.55
N TYR A 232 -7.79 -18.90 -18.08
CA TYR A 232 -6.40 -18.58 -17.78
C TYR A 232 -6.19 -18.14 -16.32
N MET A 233 -7.06 -17.29 -15.77
CA MET A 233 -7.00 -16.94 -14.33
C MET A 233 -7.16 -18.18 -13.45
N GLN A 234 -8.07 -19.09 -13.82
CA GLN A 234 -8.27 -20.35 -13.10
C GLN A 234 -7.08 -21.29 -13.21
N GLU A 235 -6.44 -21.37 -14.37
CA GLU A 235 -5.21 -22.16 -14.57
C GLU A 235 -4.04 -21.61 -13.75
N LYS A 236 -3.93 -20.29 -13.63
CA LYS A 236 -2.89 -19.65 -12.80
C LYS A 236 -3.21 -19.64 -11.32
N GLU A 237 -4.44 -19.98 -10.94
CA GLU A 237 -4.91 -20.02 -9.55
C GLU A 237 -4.71 -18.70 -8.77
N GLN A 238 -4.61 -17.56 -9.46
CA GLN A 238 -4.39 -16.25 -8.85
C GLN A 238 -5.00 -15.11 -9.68
N PRO A 239 -5.30 -13.96 -9.06
CA PRO A 239 -5.65 -12.74 -9.77
C PRO A 239 -4.50 -12.30 -10.69
N LEU A 240 -4.84 -11.77 -11.87
CA LEU A 240 -3.86 -11.36 -12.89
C LEU A 240 -4.05 -9.90 -13.28
N THR A 241 -2.96 -9.24 -13.68
CA THR A 241 -3.04 -7.86 -14.15
C THR A 241 -3.64 -7.77 -15.55
N ASP A 242 -4.23 -6.63 -15.87
CA ASP A 242 -4.64 -6.27 -17.23
C ASP A 242 -3.48 -6.38 -18.25
N ASP A 243 -2.26 -6.05 -17.84
CA ASP A 243 -1.04 -6.26 -18.63
C ASP A 243 -0.81 -7.76 -18.93
N ASP A 244 -0.86 -8.64 -17.93
CA ASP A 244 -0.66 -10.08 -18.11
C ASP A 244 -1.74 -10.68 -19.02
N LEU A 245 -3.00 -10.30 -18.80
CA LEU A 245 -4.13 -10.77 -19.61
C LEU A 245 -4.03 -10.31 -21.07
N THR A 246 -3.57 -9.08 -21.29
CA THR A 246 -3.35 -8.53 -22.64
C THR A 246 -2.25 -9.31 -23.37
N GLN A 247 -1.16 -9.61 -22.69
CA GLN A 247 0.00 -10.29 -23.26
C GLN A 247 -0.24 -11.78 -23.47
N ASP A 248 -0.62 -12.49 -22.42
CA ASP A 248 -0.62 -13.95 -22.39
C ASP A 248 -1.87 -14.54 -23.05
N VAL A 249 -3.03 -13.87 -22.91
CA VAL A 249 -4.31 -14.39 -23.42
C VAL A 249 -4.64 -13.82 -24.79
N LEU A 250 -4.46 -12.51 -24.96
CA LEU A 250 -4.78 -11.81 -26.21
C LEU A 250 -3.58 -11.70 -27.16
N GLY A 251 -2.36 -11.99 -26.70
CA GLY A 251 -1.16 -12.03 -27.55
C GLY A 251 -0.64 -10.66 -27.97
N VAL A 252 -1.06 -9.59 -27.31
CA VAL A 252 -0.67 -8.21 -27.67
C VAL A 252 0.54 -7.81 -26.84
N ARG A 253 1.67 -7.53 -27.50
CA ARG A 253 2.94 -7.27 -26.83
C ARG A 253 2.99 -5.86 -26.23
N PRO A 254 3.71 -5.66 -25.11
CA PRO A 254 4.04 -4.33 -24.62
C PRO A 254 4.73 -3.51 -25.69
N GLY A 255 4.29 -2.27 -25.90
CA GLY A 255 4.81 -1.37 -26.93
C GLY A 255 4.15 -1.50 -28.31
N ALA A 256 3.23 -2.44 -28.51
CA ALA A 256 2.36 -2.42 -29.68
C ALA A 256 1.46 -1.16 -29.65
N PRO A 257 1.15 -0.55 -30.81
CA PRO A 257 0.40 0.72 -30.86
C PRO A 257 -1.04 0.60 -30.31
N ASP A 258 -1.57 -0.62 -30.28
CA ASP A 258 -2.89 -0.97 -29.77
C ASP A 258 -2.87 -1.54 -28.34
N PHE A 259 -1.69 -1.71 -27.71
CA PHE A 259 -1.56 -2.33 -26.39
C PHE A 259 -2.43 -1.63 -25.33
N GLU A 260 -2.25 -0.32 -25.17
CA GLU A 260 -3.02 0.48 -24.20
C GLU A 260 -4.53 0.51 -24.54
N LEU A 261 -4.87 0.44 -25.83
CA LEU A 261 -6.26 0.38 -26.28
C LEU A 261 -6.92 -0.95 -25.91
N VAL A 262 -6.19 -2.06 -26.08
CA VAL A 262 -6.65 -3.40 -25.70
C VAL A 262 -6.74 -3.51 -24.19
N ARG A 263 -5.77 -2.98 -23.45
CA ARG A 263 -5.78 -2.98 -21.98
C ARG A 263 -6.99 -2.22 -21.42
N PHE A 264 -7.27 -1.03 -21.93
CA PHE A 264 -8.53 -0.31 -21.63
C PHE A 264 -9.77 -1.14 -21.99
N GLY A 265 -9.73 -1.86 -23.12
CA GLY A 265 -10.78 -2.78 -23.55
C GLY A 265 -11.02 -3.91 -22.55
N ILE A 266 -9.96 -4.52 -21.99
CA ILE A 266 -10.06 -5.50 -20.89
C ILE A 266 -10.79 -4.90 -19.71
N ASP A 267 -10.30 -3.79 -19.19
CA ASP A 267 -10.86 -3.23 -17.97
C ASP A 267 -12.34 -2.84 -18.13
N TYR A 268 -12.70 -2.22 -19.26
CA TYR A 268 -14.07 -1.86 -19.55
C TYR A 268 -14.97 -3.09 -19.79
N ARG A 269 -14.51 -4.12 -20.50
CA ARG A 269 -15.34 -5.28 -20.81
C ARG A 269 -15.53 -6.18 -19.60
N LEU A 270 -14.47 -6.43 -18.83
CA LEU A 270 -14.56 -7.21 -17.60
C LEU A 270 -15.38 -6.49 -16.53
N SER A 271 -15.27 -5.16 -16.44
CA SER A 271 -16.12 -4.40 -15.51
C SER A 271 -17.61 -4.52 -15.82
N ASN A 272 -18.02 -4.72 -17.08
CA ASN A 272 -19.43 -4.94 -17.41
C ASN A 272 -19.93 -6.37 -17.10
N GLU A 273 -19.03 -7.33 -16.85
CA GLU A 273 -19.34 -8.75 -16.62
C GLU A 273 -19.16 -9.15 -15.15
N HIS A 274 -19.75 -8.36 -14.22
CA HIS A 274 -19.63 -8.51 -12.76
C HIS A 274 -19.99 -9.88 -12.16
N ARG A 275 -20.63 -10.76 -12.94
CA ARG A 275 -20.98 -12.11 -12.50
C ARG A 275 -19.81 -13.09 -12.61
N GLU A 276 -18.92 -12.86 -13.58
CA GLU A 276 -17.79 -13.75 -13.86
C GLU A 276 -16.46 -13.12 -13.40
N PHE A 277 -16.35 -11.79 -13.45
CA PHE A 277 -15.13 -11.07 -13.14
C PHE A 277 -15.34 -10.07 -12.01
N GLU A 278 -14.34 -9.95 -11.15
CA GLU A 278 -14.28 -8.98 -10.07
C GLU A 278 -13.00 -8.17 -10.20
N PHE A 279 -13.14 -6.85 -10.18
CA PHE A 279 -11.98 -5.96 -10.13
C PHE A 279 -11.43 -5.93 -8.71
N VAL A 280 -10.18 -6.34 -8.56
CA VAL A 280 -9.46 -6.39 -7.30
C VAL A 280 -8.14 -5.64 -7.41
N GLY A 281 -8.05 -4.64 -8.29
CA GLY A 281 -6.81 -3.88 -8.52
C GLY A 281 -6.77 -2.51 -7.85
N THR A 282 -5.70 -1.80 -8.14
CA THR A 282 -5.46 -0.39 -7.83
C THR A 282 -5.53 0.46 -9.10
N GLY A 283 -5.24 1.76 -9.01
CA GLY A 283 -5.24 2.65 -10.18
C GLY A 283 -4.12 2.33 -11.17
N SER A 284 -2.93 2.00 -10.65
CA SER A 284 -1.71 1.74 -11.41
C SER A 284 -1.40 0.24 -11.59
N GLN A 285 -2.08 -0.64 -10.87
CA GLN A 285 -1.94 -2.10 -11.00
C GLN A 285 -3.31 -2.77 -11.00
N ARG A 286 -3.86 -3.02 -12.19
CA ARG A 286 -5.25 -3.42 -12.37
C ARG A 286 -5.40 -4.94 -12.35
N PHE A 287 -5.47 -5.49 -11.15
CA PHE A 287 -5.78 -6.91 -10.97
C PHE A 287 -7.25 -7.22 -11.22
N TRP A 288 -7.46 -8.33 -11.93
CA TRP A 288 -8.75 -8.95 -12.16
C TRP A 288 -8.78 -10.36 -11.58
N SER A 289 -9.89 -10.67 -10.94
CA SER A 289 -10.18 -11.96 -10.32
C SER A 289 -11.43 -12.57 -10.94
N THR A 290 -11.64 -13.87 -10.71
CA THR A 290 -12.84 -14.60 -11.09
C THR A 290 -13.34 -15.46 -9.93
N SER A 291 -14.61 -15.87 -10.00
CA SER A 291 -15.17 -16.80 -9.02
C SER A 291 -14.42 -18.13 -9.03
N GLY A 292 -14.11 -18.64 -7.83
CA GLY A 292 -13.51 -19.98 -7.67
C GLY A 292 -11.99 -20.00 -7.61
N LEU A 293 -11.31 -18.84 -7.63
CA LEU A 293 -9.88 -18.79 -7.33
C LEU A 293 -9.62 -19.16 -5.86
N PRO A 294 -8.47 -19.80 -5.56
CA PRO A 294 -8.00 -19.99 -4.20
C PRO A 294 -7.90 -18.66 -3.45
N GLN A 295 -8.15 -18.71 -2.14
CA GLN A 295 -7.99 -17.54 -1.29
C GLN A 295 -6.51 -17.22 -1.12
N ILE A 296 -6.16 -15.93 -1.21
CA ILE A 296 -4.82 -15.45 -0.87
C ILE A 296 -4.65 -15.48 0.67
N GLY A 297 -3.55 -16.05 1.13
CA GLY A 297 -3.18 -16.15 2.54
C GLY A 297 -3.87 -17.28 3.29
N THR A 298 -4.18 -17.05 4.56
CA THR A 298 -4.56 -18.13 5.48
C THR A 298 -5.92 -18.78 5.22
N THR A 299 -5.97 -20.11 5.39
CA THR A 299 -7.22 -20.88 5.49
C THR A 299 -7.56 -21.27 6.94
N ARG A 300 -6.72 -20.87 7.91
CA ARG A 300 -6.87 -21.24 9.33
C ARG A 300 -8.10 -20.61 10.00
N ARG A 301 -8.52 -19.44 9.53
CA ARG A 301 -9.67 -18.71 10.05
C ARG A 301 -10.47 -18.10 8.90
N LYS A 302 -11.81 -18.08 9.04
CA LYS A 302 -12.67 -17.56 7.97
C LYS A 302 -12.57 -16.04 7.89
N LEU A 303 -12.59 -15.50 6.68
CA LEU A 303 -12.58 -14.05 6.41
C LEU A 303 -13.63 -13.26 7.20
N ASN A 304 -14.83 -13.83 7.34
CA ASN A 304 -15.91 -13.22 8.10
C ASN A 304 -15.61 -13.11 9.60
N GLU A 305 -14.89 -14.08 10.16
CA GLU A 305 -14.49 -14.11 11.57
C GLU A 305 -13.36 -13.12 11.79
N ILE A 306 -12.34 -13.09 10.92
CA ILE A 306 -11.24 -12.11 10.97
C ILE A 306 -11.78 -10.67 10.96
N GLY A 307 -12.68 -10.34 10.02
CA GLY A 307 -13.29 -9.01 9.98
C GLY A 307 -14.16 -8.69 11.21
N THR A 308 -14.74 -9.70 11.86
CA THR A 308 -15.46 -9.51 13.12
C THR A 308 -14.51 -9.26 14.29
N ASP A 309 -13.35 -9.92 14.29
CA ASP A 309 -12.33 -9.73 15.32
C ASP A 309 -11.77 -8.31 15.27
N PHE A 310 -11.46 -7.80 14.07
CA PHE A 310 -11.00 -6.42 13.81
C PHE A 310 -12.11 -5.36 13.81
N ARG A 311 -13.36 -5.70 14.13
CA ARG A 311 -14.47 -4.73 14.14
C ARG A 311 -14.18 -3.48 14.97
N PHE A 312 -13.41 -3.62 16.06
CA PHE A 312 -13.06 -2.50 16.94
C PHE A 312 -12.28 -1.39 16.20
N LEU A 313 -11.59 -1.70 15.10
CA LEU A 313 -10.90 -0.69 14.30
C LEU A 313 -11.88 0.35 13.74
N LEU A 314 -13.14 0.00 13.49
CA LEU A 314 -14.15 0.94 13.01
C LEU A 314 -14.44 2.06 14.02
N ASP A 315 -14.29 1.78 15.31
CA ASP A 315 -14.50 2.76 16.39
C ASP A 315 -13.26 3.67 16.57
N GLU A 316 -12.11 3.23 16.07
CA GLU A 316 -10.83 3.94 16.13
C GLU A 316 -10.46 4.62 14.79
N GLU A 317 -11.20 4.32 13.73
CA GLU A 317 -11.01 4.85 12.39
C GLU A 317 -11.25 6.36 12.37
N PRO A 318 -10.41 7.14 11.66
CA PRO A 318 -10.69 8.54 11.44
C PRO A 318 -11.96 8.69 10.59
N GLU A 319 -12.80 9.68 10.90
CA GLU A 319 -14.03 9.97 10.13
C GLU A 319 -13.77 10.12 8.62
N LEU A 320 -12.57 10.59 8.26
CA LEU A 320 -12.09 10.72 6.89
C LEU A 320 -10.67 10.11 6.79
N PRO A 321 -10.53 8.88 6.26
CA PRO A 321 -9.24 8.24 6.06
C PRO A 321 -8.32 9.05 5.15
N ALA A 322 -7.13 9.38 5.66
CA ALA A 322 -6.13 10.15 4.95
C ALA A 322 -5.23 9.23 4.11
N HIS A 323 -5.79 8.60 3.08
CA HIS A 323 -5.06 7.63 2.25
C HIS A 323 -3.81 8.20 1.61
N ARG A 324 -2.76 7.37 1.53
CA ARG A 324 -1.46 7.71 0.93
C ARG A 324 -0.85 9.02 1.46
N THR A 325 -1.04 9.32 2.75
CA THR A 325 -0.38 10.46 3.43
C THR A 325 0.93 10.09 4.12
N ARG A 326 1.17 8.81 4.39
CA ARG A 326 2.46 8.30 4.88
C ARG A 326 3.23 7.59 3.78
N GLU A 327 4.56 7.62 3.88
CA GLU A 327 5.47 6.90 2.97
C GLU A 327 5.86 5.53 3.51
N SER A 328 5.94 5.39 4.84
CA SER A 328 6.29 4.16 5.54
C SER A 328 5.51 3.98 6.84
N VAL A 329 5.33 2.73 7.26
CA VAL A 329 4.78 2.33 8.56
C VAL A 329 5.65 1.22 9.13
N ASP A 330 6.02 1.33 10.40
CA ASP A 330 6.66 0.26 11.14
C ASP A 330 5.60 -0.43 12.01
N HIS A 331 5.54 -1.75 11.97
CA HIS A 331 4.52 -2.54 12.64
C HIS A 331 5.16 -3.70 13.40
N THR A 332 4.73 -3.92 14.65
CA THR A 332 5.18 -5.05 15.46
C THR A 332 4.15 -6.17 15.37
N LEU A 333 4.55 -7.33 14.88
CA LEU A 333 3.65 -8.45 14.66
C LEU A 333 3.16 -9.02 15.99
N THR A 334 1.84 -9.06 16.17
CA THR A 334 1.24 -9.83 17.27
C THR A 334 1.28 -11.32 16.95
N PHE A 335 1.06 -12.16 17.97
CA PHE A 335 0.94 -13.61 17.73
C PHE A 335 -0.25 -13.93 16.82
N TYR A 336 -1.41 -13.29 17.03
CA TYR A 336 -2.58 -13.48 16.19
C TYR A 336 -2.31 -13.13 14.71
N GLU A 337 -1.60 -12.02 14.45
CA GLU A 337 -1.18 -11.62 13.10
C GLU A 337 -0.23 -12.63 12.47
N PHE A 338 0.79 -13.06 13.23
CA PHE A 338 1.78 -14.02 12.77
C PHE A 338 1.15 -15.36 12.37
N ILE A 339 0.31 -15.95 13.22
CA ILE A 339 -0.27 -17.29 12.95
C ILE A 339 -1.30 -17.28 11.82
N HIS A 340 -1.85 -16.13 11.46
CA HIS A 340 -2.85 -15.99 10.40
C HIS A 340 -2.33 -15.23 9.17
N GLY A 341 -1.03 -14.89 9.13
CA GLY A 341 -0.39 -14.23 7.98
C GLY A 341 -1.06 -12.92 7.58
N LEU A 342 -1.48 -12.13 8.58
CA LEU A 342 -2.32 -10.95 8.37
C LEU A 342 -1.77 -9.69 9.01
N LEU A 343 -2.26 -8.54 8.55
CA LEU A 343 -2.05 -7.22 9.17
C LEU A 343 -3.38 -6.49 9.35
N PRO A 344 -3.53 -5.65 10.38
CA PRO A 344 -4.70 -4.80 10.55
C PRO A 344 -4.74 -3.72 9.47
N TYR A 345 -5.93 -3.33 9.02
CA TYR A 345 -6.11 -2.11 8.21
C TYR A 345 -6.52 -0.93 9.10
N ASP A 346 -5.66 -0.64 10.08
CA ASP A 346 -5.86 0.43 11.06
C ASP A 346 -5.57 1.82 10.47
N ALA A 347 -5.62 2.87 11.31
CA ALA A 347 -5.39 4.24 10.87
C ALA A 347 -4.01 4.47 10.24
N GLU A 348 -2.97 3.75 10.70
CA GLU A 348 -1.61 3.89 10.17
C GLU A 348 -1.50 3.23 8.80
N MET A 349 -2.02 2.01 8.67
CA MET A 349 -2.08 1.30 7.39
C MET A 349 -2.99 2.00 6.39
N GLN A 350 -4.09 2.61 6.83
CA GLN A 350 -4.93 3.46 5.97
C GLN A 350 -4.18 4.67 5.44
N ALA A 351 -3.32 5.28 6.27
CA ALA A 351 -2.48 6.40 5.85
C ALA A 351 -1.39 5.99 4.85
N LEU A 352 -0.93 4.74 4.88
CA LEU A 352 0.04 4.19 3.93
C LEU A 352 -0.61 3.70 2.62
N LEU A 353 -1.71 2.99 2.74
CA LEU A 353 -2.35 2.27 1.65
C LEU A 353 -3.36 3.15 0.92
N LEU A 354 -3.81 2.68 -0.25
CA LEU A 354 -4.91 3.29 -0.97
C LEU A 354 -6.27 2.88 -0.38
N GLY A 355 -7.27 3.71 -0.65
CA GLY A 355 -8.67 3.34 -0.47
C GLY A 355 -9.27 2.67 -1.72
N PRO A 356 -10.55 2.30 -1.67
CA PRO A 356 -11.28 1.75 -2.83
C PRO A 356 -11.21 2.69 -4.04
N VAL A 357 -10.91 2.16 -5.23
CA VAL A 357 -10.80 2.97 -6.47
C VAL A 357 -12.06 2.93 -7.33
N VAL A 358 -12.88 1.88 -7.20
CA VAL A 358 -14.20 1.79 -7.87
C VAL A 358 -15.34 1.64 -6.85
N PRO A 359 -16.55 2.15 -7.16
CA PRO A 359 -17.69 2.01 -6.27
C PRO A 359 -18.00 0.53 -5.96
N GLY A 360 -18.11 0.19 -4.68
CA GLY A 360 -18.45 -1.15 -4.23
C GLY A 360 -17.30 -2.16 -4.23
N GLN A 361 -16.07 -1.72 -4.49
CA GLN A 361 -14.88 -2.57 -4.36
C GLN A 361 -14.70 -3.04 -2.91
N LYS A 362 -14.65 -4.37 -2.74
CA LYS A 362 -14.56 -5.01 -1.41
C LYS A 362 -13.13 -5.37 -1.02
N SER A 363 -12.27 -5.60 -2.00
CA SER A 363 -10.86 -5.90 -1.79
C SER A 363 -9.99 -5.36 -2.91
N ALA A 364 -8.70 -5.29 -2.62
CA ALA A 364 -7.63 -4.98 -3.55
C ALA A 364 -6.49 -5.98 -3.33
N VAL A 365 -5.93 -6.48 -4.42
CA VAL A 365 -4.73 -7.30 -4.46
C VAL A 365 -3.56 -6.37 -4.67
N LEU A 366 -2.56 -6.51 -3.80
CA LEU A 366 -1.34 -5.72 -3.80
C LEU A 366 -0.15 -6.67 -3.95
N THR A 367 0.95 -6.12 -4.43
CA THR A 367 2.23 -6.80 -4.51
C THR A 367 3.12 -6.30 -3.38
N PHE A 368 3.64 -7.21 -2.57
CA PHE A 368 4.60 -6.91 -1.50
C PHE A 368 5.95 -7.55 -1.87
N GLU A 369 6.95 -6.73 -2.14
CA GLU A 369 8.31 -7.18 -2.42
C GLU A 369 9.15 -7.12 -1.15
N CYS A 370 9.87 -8.20 -0.84
CA CYS A 370 10.91 -8.21 0.18
C CYS A 370 12.30 -8.25 -0.48
N PRO A 371 13.03 -7.12 -0.55
CA PRO A 371 14.35 -7.09 -1.18
C PRO A 371 15.42 -7.87 -0.42
N GLN A 372 15.18 -8.18 0.87
CA GLN A 372 16.09 -8.96 1.70
C GLN A 372 16.08 -10.44 1.32
N SER A 373 14.92 -10.97 0.90
CA SER A 373 14.76 -12.36 0.44
C SER A 373 14.66 -12.49 -1.09
N PHE A 374 14.56 -11.37 -1.82
CA PHE A 374 14.29 -11.33 -3.26
C PHE A 374 12.99 -12.07 -3.62
N THR A 375 11.98 -11.96 -2.76
CA THR A 375 10.69 -12.64 -2.92
C THR A 375 9.58 -11.61 -3.04
N THR A 376 8.60 -11.92 -3.87
CA THR A 376 7.41 -11.11 -4.05
C THR A 376 6.19 -11.92 -3.62
N TYR A 377 5.35 -11.30 -2.80
CA TYR A 377 4.14 -11.89 -2.25
C TYR A 377 2.92 -11.15 -2.80
N LEU A 378 1.89 -11.89 -3.22
CA LEU A 378 0.57 -11.32 -3.48
C LEU A 378 -0.19 -11.25 -2.16
N VAL A 379 -0.71 -10.08 -1.84
CA VAL A 379 -1.50 -9.86 -0.63
C VAL A 379 -2.89 -9.34 -1.00
N GLU A 380 -3.91 -9.74 -0.24
CA GLU A 380 -5.27 -9.22 -0.39
C GLU A 380 -5.59 -8.25 0.76
N LEU A 381 -5.73 -6.97 0.42
CA LEU A 381 -6.35 -5.96 1.28
C LEU A 381 -7.87 -6.08 1.19
N ARG A 382 -8.53 -6.35 2.32
CA ARG A 382 -9.99 -6.30 2.43
C ARG A 382 -10.40 -5.02 3.13
N PHE A 383 -11.21 -4.22 2.42
CA PHE A 383 -11.69 -2.94 2.95
C PHE A 383 -12.72 -3.16 4.07
N PRO A 384 -12.79 -2.24 5.04
CA PRO A 384 -13.77 -2.30 6.11
C PRO A 384 -15.20 -2.22 5.55
N THR A 385 -16.12 -2.87 6.24
CA THR A 385 -17.57 -2.76 5.99
C THR A 385 -18.23 -2.23 7.26
N PRO A 386 -19.50 -1.76 7.22
CA PRO A 386 -20.14 -1.17 8.39
C PRO A 386 -20.18 -2.05 9.65
N ASN A 387 -19.94 -3.36 9.52
CA ASN A 387 -19.96 -4.29 10.64
C ASN A 387 -18.66 -5.08 10.85
N ARG A 388 -17.63 -4.84 10.04
CA ARG A 388 -16.36 -5.60 10.05
C ARG A 388 -15.17 -4.71 9.74
N GLY A 389 -14.11 -4.84 10.51
CA GLY A 389 -12.85 -4.13 10.25
C GLY A 389 -12.14 -4.65 9.01
N GLY A 390 -11.29 -3.79 8.44
CA GLY A 390 -10.41 -4.15 7.34
C GLY A 390 -9.14 -4.86 7.79
N PHE A 391 -8.52 -5.63 6.89
CA PHE A 391 -7.29 -6.37 7.15
C PHE A 391 -6.60 -6.76 5.84
N ILE A 392 -5.33 -7.15 5.93
CA ILE A 392 -4.50 -7.59 4.80
C ILE A 392 -4.14 -9.07 5.02
N LEU A 393 -4.17 -9.89 3.98
CA LEU A 393 -3.81 -11.31 3.99
C LEU A 393 -2.73 -11.64 2.98
N GLY A 394 -2.01 -12.75 3.16
CA GLY A 394 -1.05 -13.26 2.18
C GLY A 394 0.41 -13.14 2.60
N LEU A 395 0.67 -12.90 3.90
CA LEU A 395 2.02 -12.78 4.45
C LEU A 395 2.44 -14.02 5.25
N ASP A 396 1.66 -15.10 5.23
CA ASP A 396 1.95 -16.35 5.95
C ASP A 396 3.37 -16.89 5.63
N ASP A 397 3.72 -16.95 4.35
CA ASP A 397 5.03 -17.45 3.90
C ASP A 397 6.16 -16.50 4.32
N PHE A 398 5.99 -15.19 4.09
CA PHE A 398 6.96 -14.17 4.53
C PHE A 398 7.25 -14.27 6.03
N TYR A 399 6.21 -14.45 6.84
CA TYR A 399 6.34 -14.56 8.30
C TYR A 399 7.02 -15.85 8.73
N THR A 400 6.58 -16.99 8.21
CA THR A 400 7.11 -18.29 8.62
C THR A 400 8.55 -18.53 8.17
N GLU A 401 8.97 -17.90 7.07
CA GLU A 401 10.34 -18.00 6.55
C GLU A 401 11.34 -17.07 7.26
N ASN A 402 10.89 -15.87 7.66
CA ASN A 402 11.81 -14.80 8.08
C ASN A 402 11.63 -14.33 9.53
N LEU A 403 10.45 -14.52 10.12
CA LEU A 403 10.02 -13.80 11.33
C LEU A 403 9.53 -14.72 12.46
N VAL A 404 9.27 -14.10 13.61
CA VAL A 404 8.62 -14.69 14.78
C VAL A 404 7.58 -13.72 15.34
N PRO A 405 6.61 -14.16 16.17
CA PRO A 405 5.74 -13.26 16.92
C PRO A 405 6.55 -12.21 17.70
N GLY A 406 6.17 -10.94 17.59
CA GLY A 406 6.89 -9.80 18.15
C GLY A 406 7.93 -9.19 17.20
N ALA A 407 8.15 -9.75 16.01
CA ALA A 407 9.06 -9.16 15.03
C ALA A 407 8.55 -7.81 14.51
N VAL A 408 9.48 -6.89 14.25
CA VAL A 408 9.18 -5.56 13.70
C VAL A 408 9.42 -5.57 12.20
N ILE A 409 8.39 -5.19 11.45
CA ILE A 409 8.44 -5.02 9.99
C ILE A 409 8.26 -3.55 9.63
N SER A 410 8.83 -3.15 8.50
CA SER A 410 8.63 -1.85 7.89
C SER A 410 8.00 -2.03 6.51
N ILE A 411 6.89 -1.35 6.25
CA ILE A 411 6.19 -1.37 4.98
C ILE A 411 6.30 0.00 4.36
N GLN A 412 6.80 0.06 3.13
CA GLN A 412 7.09 1.30 2.42
C GLN A 412 6.36 1.32 1.09
N ARG A 413 5.85 2.50 0.73
CA ARG A 413 5.25 2.72 -0.59
C ARG A 413 6.31 2.77 -1.68
N THR A 414 5.93 2.30 -2.85
CA THR A 414 6.65 2.58 -4.09
C THR A 414 5.91 3.65 -4.91
N GLU A 415 6.47 3.97 -6.08
CA GLU A 415 5.83 4.84 -7.07
C GLU A 415 4.52 4.23 -7.61
N ASN A 416 4.45 2.89 -7.70
CA ASN A 416 3.25 2.17 -8.10
C ASN A 416 2.30 2.05 -6.89
N ASP A 417 1.02 2.37 -7.08
CA ASP A 417 0.04 2.34 -6.00
C ASP A 417 -0.37 0.93 -5.57
N GLY A 418 -0.12 -0.10 -6.37
CA GLY A 418 -0.34 -1.52 -6.02
C GLY A 418 0.90 -2.23 -5.48
N HIS A 419 2.08 -1.60 -5.52
CA HIS A 419 3.35 -2.24 -5.15
C HIS A 419 3.97 -1.59 -3.89
N TYR A 420 4.30 -2.44 -2.93
CA TYR A 420 4.86 -2.06 -1.63
C TYR A 420 6.13 -2.86 -1.34
N ARG A 421 7.05 -2.25 -0.61
CA ARG A 421 8.26 -2.91 -0.10
C ARG A 421 8.03 -3.28 1.35
N VAL A 422 8.33 -4.52 1.71
CA VAL A 422 8.31 -5.01 3.09
C VAL A 422 9.71 -5.44 3.52
N GLU A 423 10.15 -4.95 4.67
CA GLU A 423 11.45 -5.25 5.26
C GLU A 423 11.31 -5.59 6.73
N TYR A 424 12.30 -6.29 7.28
CA TYR A 424 12.44 -6.50 8.71
C TYR A 424 13.83 -6.08 9.17
N VAL A 425 13.97 -5.77 10.45
CA VAL A 425 15.28 -5.41 11.03
C VAL A 425 16.12 -6.68 11.15
N PRO A 426 17.27 -6.85 10.47
CA PRO A 426 18.09 -8.04 10.65
C PRO A 426 18.92 -7.94 11.93
N GLU A 427 18.98 -9.01 12.71
CA GLU A 427 19.75 -9.11 13.95
C GLU A 427 20.63 -10.36 14.00
N ALA A 428 21.51 -10.42 15.01
CA ALA A 428 22.30 -11.61 15.25
C ALA A 428 21.37 -12.80 15.63
N PRO A 429 21.65 -14.02 15.15
CA PRO A 429 20.84 -15.19 15.50
C PRO A 429 20.80 -15.40 17.01
N GLN A 430 19.58 -15.49 17.55
CA GLN A 430 19.29 -15.78 18.95
C GLN A 430 18.29 -16.93 19.03
N SER A 431 18.25 -17.61 20.18
CA SER A 431 17.38 -18.77 20.41
C SER A 431 16.65 -18.62 21.73
N ASN A 432 15.33 -18.78 21.70
CA ASN A 432 14.46 -18.69 22.87
C ASN A 432 13.34 -19.73 22.78
N GLN A 433 12.69 -20.02 23.91
CA GLN A 433 11.49 -20.86 23.96
C GLN A 433 10.28 -19.98 23.64
N LEU A 434 9.81 -20.00 22.39
CA LEU A 434 8.71 -19.16 21.91
C LEU A 434 7.40 -19.93 21.81
N LEU A 435 6.30 -19.21 22.05
CA LEU A 435 4.95 -19.75 21.90
C LEU A 435 4.69 -20.14 20.44
N GLU A 436 4.13 -21.33 20.25
CA GLU A 436 3.66 -21.86 18.97
C GLU A 436 2.33 -22.59 19.15
N LEU A 437 1.57 -22.74 18.07
CA LEU A 437 0.34 -23.51 18.04
C LEU A 437 0.60 -24.92 17.50
N ASP A 438 0.42 -25.95 18.34
CA ASP A 438 0.55 -27.36 17.92
C ASP A 438 -0.73 -27.85 17.24
N GLU A 439 -0.71 -27.92 15.91
CA GLU A 439 -1.86 -28.40 15.12
C GLU A 439 -1.85 -29.93 14.89
N ARG A 440 -0.77 -30.65 15.26
CA ARG A 440 -0.53 -32.04 14.80
C ARG A 440 -1.30 -33.12 15.56
N ARG A 441 -1.56 -32.93 16.85
CA ARG A 441 -2.20 -33.95 17.71
C ARG A 441 -3.42 -33.42 18.44
N ALA A 442 -3.29 -32.25 19.04
CA ALA A 442 -4.36 -31.54 19.74
C ALA A 442 -4.05 -30.05 19.67
N LEU A 443 -5.02 -29.25 19.22
CA LEU A 443 -4.89 -27.80 19.09
C LEU A 443 -4.64 -27.17 20.47
N ARG A 444 -3.37 -26.83 20.73
CA ARG A 444 -2.92 -26.25 22.00
C ARG A 444 -1.67 -25.41 21.79
N TYR A 445 -1.43 -24.48 22.69
CA TYR A 445 -0.21 -23.71 22.73
C TYR A 445 0.93 -24.52 23.34
N VAL A 446 2.12 -24.42 22.76
CA VAL A 446 3.34 -25.07 23.21
C VAL A 446 4.52 -24.12 23.07
N PHE A 447 5.48 -24.19 23.98
CA PHE A 447 6.74 -23.48 23.82
C PHE A 447 7.75 -24.38 23.11
N ARG A 448 8.42 -23.84 22.09
CA ARG A 448 9.48 -24.55 21.36
C ARG A 448 10.75 -23.71 21.25
N PRO A 449 11.93 -24.36 21.21
CA PRO A 449 13.17 -23.66 20.95
C PRO A 449 13.16 -23.17 19.49
N THR A 450 13.06 -21.86 19.32
CA THR A 450 12.99 -21.21 18.01
C THR A 450 14.18 -20.29 17.86
N THR A 451 14.94 -20.49 16.78
CA THR A 451 16.09 -19.65 16.44
C THR A 451 15.67 -18.64 15.39
N PHE A 452 15.89 -17.36 15.65
CA PHE A 452 15.50 -16.26 14.78
C PHE A 452 16.61 -15.20 14.70
N ALA A 453 16.61 -14.43 13.61
CA ALA A 453 17.63 -13.44 13.28
C ALA A 453 17.02 -12.11 12.81
N CYS A 454 15.86 -11.76 13.37
CA CYS A 454 15.15 -10.52 13.12
C CYS A 454 14.98 -9.73 14.44
N GLY A 455 14.84 -8.42 14.31
CA GLY A 455 14.59 -7.50 15.41
C GLY A 455 13.17 -7.70 15.92
N VAL A 456 13.07 -7.82 17.24
CA VAL A 456 11.82 -8.10 17.94
C VAL A 456 11.60 -7.04 19.01
N ASP A 457 10.34 -6.69 19.23
CA ASP A 457 9.95 -6.02 20.46
C ASP A 457 9.86 -7.08 21.57
N ASN A 458 10.79 -7.01 22.53
CA ASN A 458 10.84 -7.92 23.67
C ASN A 458 9.55 -7.93 24.50
N VAL A 459 8.77 -6.84 24.46
CA VAL A 459 7.47 -6.74 25.14
C VAL A 459 6.44 -7.66 24.48
N GLN A 460 6.44 -7.75 23.15
CA GLN A 460 5.53 -8.59 22.37
C GLN A 460 6.08 -10.01 22.14
N LEU A 461 7.35 -10.26 22.47
CA LEU A 461 7.95 -11.59 22.36
C LEU A 461 7.37 -12.55 23.41
N LEU A 462 6.61 -13.54 22.95
CA LEU A 462 5.94 -14.52 23.80
C LEU A 462 6.89 -15.67 24.21
N SER A 463 7.80 -15.36 25.12
CA SER A 463 8.72 -16.35 25.69
C SER A 463 8.10 -17.16 26.83
N GLU A 464 8.59 -18.38 27.03
CA GLU A 464 8.18 -19.24 28.14
C GLU A 464 8.42 -18.57 29.50
N GLU A 465 9.49 -17.79 29.65
CA GLU A 465 9.82 -17.09 30.89
C GLU A 465 8.72 -16.13 31.35
N ARG A 466 8.05 -15.44 30.41
CA ARG A 466 7.00 -14.46 30.71
C ARG A 466 5.59 -15.01 30.59
N PHE A 467 5.38 -16.00 29.73
CA PHE A 467 4.06 -16.50 29.37
C PHE A 467 3.87 -18.00 29.64
N ALA A 468 4.63 -18.58 30.57
CA ALA A 468 4.57 -20.01 30.93
C ALA A 468 3.15 -20.54 31.16
N GLY A 469 2.23 -19.71 31.68
CA GLY A 469 0.85 -20.10 31.92
C GLY A 469 0.01 -20.38 30.66
N LEU A 470 0.50 -20.04 29.46
CA LEU A 470 -0.10 -20.48 28.20
C LEU A 470 0.31 -21.90 27.80
N ALA A 471 1.28 -22.53 28.48
CA ALA A 471 1.77 -23.84 28.10
C ALA A 471 0.69 -24.93 28.21
N ASN A 472 0.44 -25.64 27.10
CA ASN A 472 -0.57 -26.68 26.95
C ASN A 472 -2.04 -26.21 27.06
N GLU A 473 -2.28 -24.90 27.13
CA GLU A 473 -3.61 -24.33 27.04
C GLU A 473 -4.19 -24.51 25.62
N LYS A 474 -5.51 -24.68 25.54
CA LYS A 474 -6.19 -24.69 24.24
C LYS A 474 -6.56 -23.27 23.83
N PRO A 475 -6.57 -22.93 22.53
CA PRO A 475 -7.18 -21.68 22.07
C PRO A 475 -8.60 -21.54 22.62
N LEU A 476 -8.99 -20.32 22.95
CA LEU A 476 -10.31 -20.05 23.49
C LEU A 476 -11.40 -20.43 22.48
N ASP A 477 -12.53 -20.93 22.99
CA ASP A 477 -13.69 -21.23 22.16
C ASP A 477 -14.20 -19.95 21.47
N GLU A 478 -14.71 -20.10 20.25
CA GLU A 478 -15.21 -18.97 19.43
C GLU A 478 -16.30 -18.14 20.16
N LYS A 479 -17.09 -18.77 21.04
CA LYS A 479 -18.09 -18.07 21.86
C LYS A 479 -17.43 -17.09 22.84
N ILE A 480 -16.29 -17.46 23.41
CA ILE A 480 -15.52 -16.63 24.33
C ILE A 480 -14.79 -15.55 23.54
N ARG A 481 -14.13 -15.92 22.44
CA ARG A 481 -13.37 -14.98 21.59
C ARG A 481 -14.22 -13.81 21.08
N ARG A 482 -15.52 -14.03 20.84
CA ARG A 482 -16.44 -12.95 20.42
C ARG A 482 -16.66 -11.85 21.45
N ARG A 483 -16.35 -12.09 22.73
CA ARG A 483 -16.54 -11.18 23.85
C ARG A 483 -15.20 -10.67 24.36
N PRO A 484 -14.74 -9.47 23.94
CA PRO A 484 -13.44 -8.93 24.33
C PRO A 484 -13.19 -8.99 25.84
N GLU A 485 -14.17 -8.59 26.65
CA GLU A 485 -14.13 -8.61 28.11
C GLU A 485 -13.87 -10.01 28.69
N THR A 486 -14.48 -11.05 28.10
CA THR A 486 -14.26 -12.43 28.53
C THR A 486 -12.88 -12.95 28.10
N VAL A 487 -12.36 -12.50 26.96
CA VAL A 487 -10.98 -12.80 26.53
C VAL A 487 -9.99 -12.19 27.52
N VAL A 488 -10.17 -10.93 27.90
CA VAL A 488 -9.31 -10.25 28.88
C VAL A 488 -9.30 -11.00 30.22
N ALA A 489 -10.47 -11.37 30.74
CA ALA A 489 -10.60 -12.16 31.96
C ALA A 489 -9.86 -13.51 31.87
N ALA A 490 -10.07 -14.25 30.76
CA ALA A 490 -9.38 -15.53 30.54
C ALA A 490 -7.86 -15.37 30.42
N THR A 491 -7.38 -14.27 29.84
CA THR A 491 -5.96 -13.96 29.78
C THR A 491 -5.39 -13.71 31.17
N PHE A 492 -6.06 -12.94 32.03
CA PHE A 492 -5.65 -12.77 33.44
C PHE A 492 -5.51 -14.10 34.17
N GLU A 493 -6.47 -15.00 34.03
CA GLU A 493 -6.44 -16.32 34.68
C GLU A 493 -5.27 -17.20 34.18
N ARG A 494 -4.78 -16.95 32.96
CA ARG A 494 -3.69 -17.72 32.35
C ARG A 494 -2.31 -17.15 32.66
N ILE A 495 -2.13 -15.83 32.61
CA ILE A 495 -0.79 -15.21 32.68
C ILE A 495 -0.61 -14.26 33.87
N GLY A 496 -1.68 -13.94 34.59
CA GLY A 496 -1.65 -13.03 35.72
C GLY A 496 -1.05 -13.66 36.97
N ASP A 497 -0.41 -12.83 37.79
CA ASP A 497 0.09 -13.21 39.10
C ASP A 497 -1.08 -13.37 40.07
N ALA A 498 -1.29 -14.58 40.58
CA ALA A 498 -2.34 -14.85 41.56
C ALA A 498 -1.98 -14.27 42.94
N ARG A 499 -2.85 -13.40 43.48
CA ARG A 499 -2.75 -12.83 44.84
C ARG A 499 -4.12 -12.79 45.49
N ASP A 500 -4.28 -13.46 46.63
CA ASP A 500 -5.52 -13.47 47.43
C ASP A 500 -6.80 -13.71 46.60
N ALA A 501 -6.75 -14.71 45.70
CA ALA A 501 -7.80 -15.11 44.75
C ALA A 501 -8.07 -14.13 43.58
N ASN A 502 -7.32 -13.04 43.47
CA ASN A 502 -7.31 -12.15 42.32
C ASN A 502 -6.10 -12.41 41.42
N PHE A 503 -6.14 -11.89 40.19
CA PHE A 503 -5.03 -11.96 39.25
C PHE A 503 -4.57 -10.56 38.89
N SER A 504 -3.27 -10.30 38.93
CA SER A 504 -2.71 -9.00 38.51
C SER A 504 -1.74 -9.17 37.33
N ALA A 505 -1.72 -8.23 36.41
CA ALA A 505 -0.79 -8.20 35.29
C ALA A 505 -0.47 -6.77 34.85
N GLU A 506 0.77 -6.56 34.42
CA GLU A 506 1.17 -5.32 33.74
C GLU A 506 0.44 -5.18 32.41
N PHE A 507 0.05 -3.95 32.05
CA PHE A 507 -0.73 -3.65 30.86
C PHE A 507 -0.11 -4.21 29.58
N GLN A 508 1.21 -4.04 29.40
CA GLN A 508 1.90 -4.48 28.20
C GLN A 508 1.96 -6.01 28.08
N THR A 509 2.16 -6.71 29.20
CA THR A 509 2.12 -8.18 29.24
C THR A 509 0.71 -8.69 28.97
N LEU A 510 -0.32 -8.03 29.52
CA LEU A 510 -1.71 -8.33 29.22
C LEU A 510 -2.03 -8.08 27.74
N LEU A 511 -1.57 -6.97 27.16
CA LEU A 511 -1.78 -6.62 25.76
C LEU A 511 -1.20 -7.68 24.82
N ALA A 512 0.03 -8.13 25.06
CA ALA A 512 0.62 -9.23 24.29
C ALA A 512 -0.17 -10.55 24.48
N GLY A 513 -0.62 -10.83 25.70
CA GLY A 513 -1.38 -12.03 26.05
C GLY A 513 -2.78 -12.09 25.41
N VAL A 514 -3.54 -10.99 25.39
CA VAL A 514 -4.88 -10.97 24.76
C VAL A 514 -4.77 -11.14 23.24
N ASN A 515 -3.73 -10.56 22.64
CA ASN A 515 -3.42 -10.67 21.22
C ASN A 515 -2.90 -12.06 20.79
N VAL A 516 -2.82 -13.04 21.70
CA VAL A 516 -2.70 -14.47 21.35
C VAL A 516 -4.03 -15.01 20.83
N GLU A 517 -5.13 -14.56 21.43
CA GLU A 517 -6.47 -15.10 21.23
C GLU A 517 -7.32 -14.22 20.32
N ARG A 518 -7.22 -12.89 20.46
CA ARG A 518 -7.99 -11.95 19.65
C ARG A 518 -7.22 -10.64 19.46
N PRO A 519 -7.20 -10.07 18.25
CA PRO A 519 -6.60 -8.76 18.04
C PRO A 519 -7.31 -7.71 18.91
N MET A 520 -6.51 -6.93 19.64
CA MET A 520 -6.97 -5.79 20.43
C MET A 520 -5.92 -4.68 20.38
N SER A 521 -6.37 -3.45 20.16
CA SER A 521 -5.53 -2.26 20.35
C SER A 521 -5.30 -1.98 21.84
N ALA A 522 -4.28 -1.18 22.12
CA ALA A 522 -4.08 -0.63 23.46
C ALA A 522 -5.29 0.23 23.90
N THR A 523 -5.92 0.95 22.97
CA THR A 523 -7.09 1.80 23.24
C THR A 523 -8.29 0.98 23.69
N LEU A 524 -8.63 -0.07 22.94
CA LEU A 524 -9.73 -0.98 23.28
C LEU A 524 -9.49 -1.67 24.62
N LEU A 525 -8.28 -2.18 24.84
CA LEU A 525 -7.95 -2.87 26.09
C LEU A 525 -8.09 -1.92 27.29
N ARG A 526 -7.60 -0.68 27.19
CA ARG A 526 -7.77 0.32 28.26
C ARG A 526 -9.25 0.65 28.48
N SER A 527 -10.03 0.81 27.41
CA SER A 527 -11.46 1.04 27.51
C SER A 527 -12.16 -0.07 28.31
N ILE A 528 -11.84 -1.34 28.04
CA ILE A 528 -12.43 -2.49 28.75
C ILE A 528 -12.03 -2.49 30.23
N LEU A 529 -10.76 -2.22 30.53
CA LEU A 529 -10.23 -2.28 31.90
C LEU A 529 -10.69 -1.11 32.77
N GLU A 530 -10.91 0.07 32.18
CA GLU A 530 -11.18 1.31 32.92
C GLU A 530 -12.66 1.69 32.96
N GLN A 531 -13.47 1.21 32.01
CA GLN A 531 -14.91 1.47 31.93
C GLN A 531 -15.75 0.26 32.37
N ASP A 532 -15.17 -0.64 33.16
CA ASP A 532 -15.88 -1.80 33.68
C ASP A 532 -16.82 -1.45 34.83
N ASP A 533 -18.12 -1.47 34.54
CA ASP A 533 -19.18 -1.24 35.52
C ASP A 533 -19.41 -2.42 36.46
N THR A 534 -18.89 -3.62 36.15
CA THR A 534 -19.09 -4.83 36.95
C THR A 534 -18.13 -4.90 38.14
N GLY A 535 -17.05 -4.11 38.10
CA GLY A 535 -15.98 -4.11 39.09
C GLY A 535 -15.20 -5.44 39.10
N ALA A 536 -15.17 -6.14 37.97
CA ALA A 536 -14.31 -7.29 37.70
C ALA A 536 -12.87 -6.83 37.42
N PHE A 537 -12.69 -5.67 36.79
CA PHE A 537 -11.38 -5.06 36.51
C PHE A 537 -11.15 -3.82 37.38
N SER A 538 -9.91 -3.65 37.82
CA SER A 538 -9.50 -2.45 38.57
C SER A 538 -8.02 -2.15 38.34
N ARG A 539 -7.65 -0.88 38.42
CA ARG A 539 -6.24 -0.47 38.34
C ARG A 539 -5.54 -0.74 39.68
N ASP A 540 -4.35 -1.32 39.63
CA ASP A 540 -3.53 -1.53 40.83
C ASP A 540 -3.05 -0.17 41.37
N PRO A 541 -3.33 0.17 42.64
CA PRO A 541 -2.90 1.44 43.22
C PRO A 541 -1.39 1.50 43.51
N ASP A 542 -0.72 0.35 43.64
CA ASP A 542 0.66 0.26 44.11
C ASP A 542 1.67 0.12 42.96
N VAL A 543 1.23 -0.34 41.78
CA VAL A 543 2.08 -0.56 40.60
C VAL A 543 1.58 0.24 39.40
N ALA A 544 2.45 1.06 38.82
CA ALA A 544 2.11 1.87 37.66
C ALA A 544 1.80 0.99 36.42
N ASP A 545 0.68 1.30 35.75
CA ASP A 545 0.20 0.60 34.54
C ASP A 545 -0.02 -0.93 34.73
N SER A 546 -0.42 -1.32 35.94
CA SER A 546 -0.86 -2.67 36.29
C SER A 546 -2.36 -2.70 36.58
N TYR A 547 -3.00 -3.82 36.26
CA TYR A 547 -4.43 -4.03 36.44
C TYR A 547 -4.67 -5.35 37.17
N THR A 548 -5.78 -5.41 37.90
CA THR A 548 -6.23 -6.57 38.68
C THR A 548 -7.60 -7.02 38.21
N TYR A 549 -7.76 -8.34 38.05
CA TYR A 549 -9.00 -9.03 37.77
C TYR A 549 -9.48 -9.81 39.01
N VAL A 550 -10.77 -9.68 39.32
CA VAL A 550 -11.46 -10.36 40.42
C VAL A 550 -12.41 -11.42 39.86
N PRO A 551 -12.05 -12.72 39.91
CA PRO A 551 -12.86 -13.80 39.38
C PRO A 551 -14.26 -13.87 40.01
N GLY A 552 -15.26 -14.28 39.22
CA GLY A 552 -16.63 -14.50 39.69
C GLY A 552 -17.53 -13.26 39.71
N ARG A 553 -16.97 -12.07 39.45
CA ARG A 553 -17.74 -10.93 38.94
C ARG A 553 -17.74 -11.05 37.42
N ALA A 554 -18.87 -11.44 36.85
CA ALA A 554 -18.97 -11.57 35.40
C ALA A 554 -18.96 -10.15 34.78
N PRO A 555 -18.00 -9.83 33.90
CA PRO A 555 -18.03 -8.60 33.12
C PRO A 555 -19.17 -8.59 32.10
#